data_AF-A0A4S3LPG9-F1
#
_entry.id   AF-A0A4S3LPG9-F1
#
_cell.length_a   1.000
_cell.length_b   1.000
_cell.length_c   1.000
_cell.angle_alpha   90.00
_cell.angle_beta   90.00
_cell.angle_gamma   90.00
#
_symmetry.space_group_name_H-M   'P 1'
#
loop_
_entity.id
_entity.type
_entity.pdbx_description
1 polymer ?
#
loop_
_entity_poly.entity_id
_entity_poly.type
_entity_poly.pdbx_seq_one_letter_code
_entity_poly.pdbx_strand_id
1 'polypeptide(L)'
;MTINHDEFLQRQIAQKLREAKFDEAVAGSSAHAAVDHQRSNPRIKLPDLLDWAKKHARHSSRIKGKPSIPRNEQTRSAPRWPVRK
;
A
#
# COMPACT_ATOMS: atom_id res chain seq x y z
N MET A 1 -19.62 24.15 -12.77
CA MET A 1 -19.08 22.95 -12.09
C MET A 1 -17.62 22.80 -12.48
N THR A 2 -16.70 23.29 -11.65
CA THR A 2 -15.28 22.98 -11.81
C THR A 2 -15.08 21.56 -11.30
N ILE A 3 -14.92 20.60 -12.21
CA ILE A 3 -14.47 19.26 -11.82
C ILE A 3 -13.15 19.46 -11.09
N ASN A 4 -13.10 19.15 -9.80
CA ASN A 4 -11.87 19.23 -9.04
C ASN A 4 -10.85 18.32 -9.73
N HIS A 5 -9.75 18.90 -10.21
CA HIS A 5 -8.69 18.16 -10.92
C HIS A 5 -8.23 16.94 -10.11
N ASP A 6 -8.20 17.08 -8.79
CA ASP A 6 -7.94 16.03 -7.82
C ASP A 6 -8.94 14.86 -7.88
N GLU A 7 -10.26 15.14 -7.95
CA GLU A 7 -11.27 14.09 -8.07
C GLU A 7 -11.13 13.33 -9.40
N PHE A 8 -10.82 14.05 -10.47
CA PHE A 8 -10.60 13.42 -11.77
C PHE A 8 -9.38 12.49 -11.75
N LEU A 9 -8.26 12.96 -11.19
CA LEU A 9 -7.06 12.15 -11.02
C LEU A 9 -7.31 10.94 -10.13
N GLN A 10 -7.99 11.14 -9.00
CA GLN A 10 -8.32 10.07 -8.07
C GLN A 10 -9.15 8.96 -8.74
N ARG A 11 -10.17 9.34 -9.52
CA ARG A 11 -10.99 8.38 -10.27
C ARG A 11 -10.19 7.65 -11.34
N GLN A 12 -9.37 8.36 -12.12
CA GLN A 12 -8.51 7.73 -13.13
C GLN A 12 -7.51 6.74 -12.52
N ILE A 13 -6.81 7.14 -11.45
CA ILE A 13 -5.81 6.30 -10.78
C ILE A 13 -6.50 5.07 -10.16
N ALA A 14 -7.64 5.26 -9.48
CA ALA A 14 -8.40 4.16 -8.91
C ALA A 14 -8.86 3.17 -9.98
N GLN A 15 -9.34 3.66 -11.14
CA GLN A 15 -9.75 2.79 -12.25
C GLN A 15 -8.57 1.99 -12.82
N LYS A 16 -7.40 2.62 -13.01
CA LYS A 16 -6.18 1.94 -13.47
C LYS A 16 -5.67 0.89 -12.49
N LEU A 17 -5.84 1.11 -11.19
CA LEU A 17 -5.52 0.12 -10.16
C LEU A 17 -6.50 -1.04 -10.14
N ARG A 18 -7.81 -0.79 -10.38
CA ARG A 18 -8.80 -1.86 -10.55
C ARG A 18 -8.52 -2.71 -11.80
N GLU A 19 -8.15 -2.09 -12.91
CA GLU A 19 -7.71 -2.79 -14.12
C GLU A 19 -6.49 -3.69 -13.84
N ALA A 20 -5.62 -3.28 -12.89
CA ALA A 20 -4.48 -4.06 -12.44
C ALA A 20 -4.82 -5.11 -11.35
N LYS A 21 -6.11 -5.39 -11.11
CA LYS A 21 -6.64 -6.40 -10.17
C LYS A 21 -6.33 -6.12 -8.68
N PHE A 22 -6.17 -4.86 -8.29
CA PHE A 22 -6.09 -4.49 -6.88
C PHE A 22 -7.49 -4.37 -6.24
N ASP A 23 -7.58 -4.68 -4.95
CA ASP A 23 -8.80 -4.50 -4.15
C ASP A 23 -9.34 -3.07 -4.22
N GLU A 24 -10.68 -2.92 -4.17
CA GLU A 24 -11.35 -1.62 -4.21
C GLU A 24 -10.87 -0.68 -3.11
N ALA A 25 -10.72 -1.20 -1.88
CA ALA A 25 -10.22 -0.43 -0.75
C ALA A 25 -8.77 0.05 -0.97
N VAL A 26 -7.90 -0.80 -1.56
CA VAL A 26 -6.49 -0.45 -1.82
C VAL A 26 -6.40 0.54 -2.97
N ALA A 27 -7.21 0.37 -4.02
CA ALA A 27 -7.28 1.29 -5.15
C ALA A 27 -7.74 2.69 -4.70
N GLY A 28 -8.76 2.77 -3.83
CA GLY A 28 -9.27 4.03 -3.28
C GLY A 28 -8.24 4.76 -2.42
N SER A 29 -7.62 4.07 -1.45
CA SER A 29 -6.59 4.66 -0.59
C SER A 29 -5.34 5.07 -1.37
N SER A 30 -4.90 4.24 -2.33
CA SER A 30 -3.69 4.54 -3.13
C SER A 30 -3.93 5.70 -4.10
N ALA A 31 -5.13 5.83 -4.66
CA ALA A 31 -5.47 6.96 -5.50
C ALA A 31 -5.49 8.28 -4.72
N HIS A 32 -6.01 8.26 -3.47
CA HIS A 32 -5.97 9.45 -2.61
C HIS A 32 -4.53 9.84 -2.24
N ALA A 33 -3.71 8.86 -1.86
CA ALA A 33 -2.29 9.08 -1.55
C ALA A 33 -1.50 9.58 -2.76
N ALA A 34 -1.84 9.14 -3.98
CA ALA A 34 -1.20 9.61 -5.20
C ALA A 34 -1.53 11.07 -5.48
N VAL A 35 -2.79 11.49 -5.31
CA VAL A 35 -3.15 12.91 -5.45
C VAL A 35 -2.38 13.78 -4.44
N ASP A 36 -2.27 13.34 -3.19
CA ASP A 36 -1.46 14.05 -2.18
C ASP A 36 0.04 14.11 -2.55
N HIS A 37 0.56 13.01 -3.11
CA HIS A 37 1.93 12.96 -3.61
C HIS A 37 2.17 13.93 -4.79
N GLN A 38 1.17 14.09 -5.68
CA GLN A 38 1.21 15.04 -6.79
C GLN A 38 1.15 16.49 -6.30
N ARG A 39 0.37 16.77 -5.26
CA ARG A 39 0.34 18.10 -4.62
C ARG A 39 1.69 18.47 -4.02
N SER A 40 2.37 17.49 -3.40
CA SER A 40 3.73 17.67 -2.88
C SER A 40 4.80 17.73 -4.00
N ASN A 41 4.52 17.16 -5.17
CA ASN A 41 5.43 17.07 -6.30
C ASN A 41 4.75 17.49 -7.62
N PRO A 42 4.47 18.79 -7.83
CA PRO A 42 3.68 19.26 -8.97
C PRO A 42 4.31 18.99 -10.34
N ARG A 43 5.61 18.64 -10.38
CA ARG A 43 6.33 18.27 -11.61
C ARG A 43 6.18 16.80 -11.98
N ILE A 44 5.59 15.98 -11.11
CA ILE A 44 5.41 14.56 -11.40
C ILE A 44 4.46 14.38 -12.58
N LYS A 45 4.87 13.57 -13.55
CA LYS A 45 4.04 13.27 -14.73
C LYS A 45 3.03 12.20 -14.36
N LEU A 46 1.84 12.24 -14.99
CA LEU A 46 0.78 11.25 -14.80
C LEU A 46 1.24 9.77 -14.89
N PRO A 47 2.07 9.33 -15.86
CA PRO A 47 2.55 7.95 -15.89
C PRO A 47 3.43 7.58 -14.70
N ASP A 48 4.26 8.51 -14.21
CA ASP A 48 5.12 8.31 -13.04
C ASP A 48 4.29 8.23 -11.77
N LEU A 49 3.24 9.06 -11.69
CA LEU A 49 2.26 9.04 -10.61
C LEU A 49 1.49 7.72 -10.55
N LEU A 50 1.12 7.16 -11.71
CA LEU A 50 0.46 5.86 -11.79
C LEU A 50 1.39 4.71 -11.38
N ASP A 51 2.67 4.78 -11.74
CA ASP A 51 3.67 3.80 -11.29
C ASP A 51 3.87 3.87 -9.77
N TRP A 52 3.97 5.08 -9.22
CA TRP A 52 4.03 5.31 -7.79
C TRP A 52 2.78 4.73 -7.09
N ALA A 53 1.58 5.01 -7.60
CA ALA A 53 0.33 4.50 -7.03
C ALA A 53 0.27 2.96 -7.04
N LYS A 54 0.76 2.30 -8.10
CA LYS A 54 0.87 0.84 -8.18
C LYS A 54 1.85 0.28 -7.16
N LYS A 55 3.03 0.89 -7.02
CA LYS A 55 4.04 0.50 -6.01
C LYS A 55 3.47 0.65 -4.60
N HIS A 56 2.78 1.75 -4.33
CA HIS A 56 2.12 2.02 -3.06
C HIS A 56 1.01 0.98 -2.78
N ALA A 57 0.16 0.69 -3.77
CA ALA A 57 -0.89 -0.33 -3.66
C ALA A 57 -0.30 -1.71 -3.31
N ARG A 58 0.75 -2.14 -4.02
CA ARG A 58 1.47 -3.40 -3.72
C ARG A 58 2.04 -3.42 -2.31
N HIS A 59 2.63 -2.31 -1.86
CA HIS A 59 3.18 -2.19 -0.52
C HIS A 59 2.08 -2.32 0.55
N SER A 60 0.96 -1.62 0.37
CA SER A 60 -0.19 -1.65 1.28
C SER A 60 -0.87 -3.02 1.32
N SER A 61 -1.05 -3.69 0.18
CA SER A 61 -1.54 -5.08 0.15
C SER A 61 -0.58 -6.04 0.86
N ARG A 62 0.75 -5.86 0.70
CA ARG A 62 1.74 -6.69 1.39
C ARG A 62 1.72 -6.52 2.90
N ILE A 63 1.42 -5.32 3.42
CA ILE A 63 1.30 -5.09 4.86
C ILE A 63 0.05 -5.80 5.40
N LYS A 64 -1.09 -5.73 4.70
CA LYS A 64 -2.31 -6.47 5.10
C LYS A 64 -2.15 -7.99 5.05
N GLY A 65 -1.34 -8.50 4.12
CA GLY A 65 -1.08 -9.93 3.96
C GLY A 65 0.00 -10.51 4.88
N LYS A 66 0.70 -9.70 5.68
CA LYS A 66 1.51 -10.26 6.77
C LYS A 66 0.55 -10.80 7.81
N PRO A 67 0.52 -12.10 8.10
CA PRO A 67 -0.11 -12.54 9.34
C PRO A 67 0.57 -11.72 10.43
N SER A 68 -0.23 -10.98 11.20
CA SER A 68 0.18 -10.54 12.51
C SER A 68 0.59 -11.81 13.24
N ILE A 69 1.86 -12.20 13.17
CA ILE A 69 2.38 -13.22 14.07
C ILE A 69 2.06 -12.63 15.44
N PRO A 70 1.15 -13.23 16.22
CA PRO A 70 0.89 -12.73 17.55
C PRO A 70 2.26 -12.75 18.23
N ARG A 71 2.69 -11.58 18.69
CA ARG A 71 3.89 -11.39 19.50
C ARG A 71 3.66 -12.03 20.87
N ASN A 72 3.40 -13.34 20.92
CA ASN A 72 3.17 -14.07 22.14
C ASN A 72 3.74 -15.49 22.15
N GLU A 73 4.53 -15.90 21.15
CA GLU A 73 5.21 -17.21 21.18
C GLU A 73 6.71 -17.16 20.87
N GLN A 74 7.34 -15.99 20.95
CA GLN A 74 8.80 -15.87 20.88
C GLN A 74 9.49 -16.05 22.25
N THR A 75 8.96 -16.91 23.12
CA THR A 75 9.62 -17.29 24.38
C THR A 75 9.24 -18.69 24.82
N ARG A 76 9.46 -19.72 23.98
CA ARG A 76 9.32 -21.10 24.45
C ARG A 76 10.03 -22.14 23.57
N SER A 77 11.30 -21.90 23.29
CA SER A 77 12.23 -22.98 22.91
C SER A 77 13.65 -22.59 23.29
N ALA A 78 13.90 -22.52 24.60
CA ALA A 78 15.25 -22.66 25.09
C ALA A 78 15.63 -24.16 24.98
N PRO A 79 16.72 -24.53 24.30
CA PRO A 79 17.19 -25.90 24.32
C PRO A 79 17.68 -26.22 25.75
N ARG A 80 16.98 -27.13 26.45
CA ARG A 80 17.50 -27.75 27.67
C ARG A 80 18.68 -28.62 27.26
N TRP A 81 19.89 -28.09 27.35
CA TRP A 81 21.09 -28.92 27.38
C TRP A 81 21.07 -29.75 28.68
N PRO A 82 21.35 -31.05 28.64
CA PRO A 82 21.49 -31.82 29.87
C PRO A 82 22.80 -31.40 30.56
N VAL A 83 22.69 -30.78 31.73
CA VAL A 83 23.83 -30.57 32.63
C VAL A 83 24.25 -31.95 33.16
N ARG A 84 25.34 -32.49 32.63
CA ARG A 84 26.01 -33.66 33.21
C ARG A 84 26.67 -33.25 34.53
N LYS A 85 26.39 -34.01 35.59
CA LYS A 85 27.18 -34.02 36.84
C LYS A 85 28.44 -34.85 36.65
#